data_AF-A0A3M1JPS4-F1
#
_entry.id   AF-A0A3M1JPS4-F1
#
_cell.length_a   1.000
_cell.length_b   1.000
_cell.length_c   1.000
_cell.angle_alpha   90.00
_cell.angle_beta   90.00
_cell.angle_gamma   90.00
#
_symmetry.space_group_name_H-M   'P 1'
#
loop_
_entity.id
_entity.type
_entity.pdbx_description
1 polymer ?
#
loop_
_entity_poly.entity_id
_entity_poly.type
_entity_poly.pdbx_seq_one_letter_code
_entity_poly.pdbx_strand_id
1 'polypeptide(L)'
;MALAGHAPPLAASGVAYLSLSRLVSLILWLAIFSGSFVLIEPAPYEILFVLLFLLLLIRGFRLPSISALPIGCLALWVASGFFSVAVNGRGTEGTVYVAISAFLALTTIVIASLVAESPERHLRTIRRAYMATALCAALAAILGYFHLVPGSDLLVLYSRAKAFFKDPNVFSP
;
A
#
# COMPACT_ATOMS: atom_id res chain seq x y z
N MET A 1 -42.95 -36.02 15.18
CA MET A 1 -42.85 -34.54 15.23
C MET A 1 -41.56 -34.14 14.53
N ALA A 2 -41.61 -33.16 13.63
CA ALA A 2 -40.89 -33.09 12.36
C ALA A 2 -39.34 -33.04 12.39
N LEU A 3 -38.75 -33.68 11.38
CA LEU A 3 -37.36 -33.57 10.94
C LEU A 3 -37.09 -32.17 10.37
N ALA A 4 -36.25 -31.38 11.04
CA ALA A 4 -35.74 -30.13 10.49
C ALA A 4 -34.56 -30.44 9.55
N GLY A 5 -34.78 -30.21 8.26
CA GLY A 5 -33.80 -30.43 7.20
C GLY A 5 -32.52 -29.61 7.42
N HIS A 6 -31.38 -30.30 7.37
CA HIS A 6 -30.09 -29.68 7.11
C HIS A 6 -30.09 -29.10 5.69
N ALA A 7 -30.32 -27.79 5.58
CA ALA A 7 -30.02 -27.07 4.36
C ALA A 7 -28.49 -27.07 4.16
N PRO A 8 -27.97 -27.45 2.98
CA PRO A 8 -26.54 -27.38 2.74
C PRO A 8 -26.08 -25.92 2.76
N PRO A 9 -24.91 -25.60 3.33
CA PRO A 9 -24.38 -24.25 3.32
C PRO A 9 -24.02 -23.85 1.88
N LEU A 10 -24.68 -22.81 1.40
CA LEU A 10 -24.33 -21.91 0.29
C LEU A 10 -23.02 -22.24 -0.47
N ALA A 11 -23.09 -23.13 -1.46
CA ALA A 11 -21.98 -23.37 -2.39
C ALA A 11 -21.60 -22.12 -3.23
N ALA A 12 -22.53 -21.15 -3.36
CA ALA A 12 -22.31 -19.89 -4.06
C ALA A 12 -21.30 -18.95 -3.34
N SER A 13 -21.18 -19.03 -2.02
CA SER A 13 -20.24 -18.19 -1.24
C SER A 13 -18.78 -18.52 -1.51
N GLY A 14 -18.45 -19.79 -1.82
CA GLY A 14 -17.07 -20.21 -2.04
C GLY A 14 -16.45 -19.56 -3.28
N VAL A 15 -17.21 -19.49 -4.38
CA VAL A 15 -16.73 -18.89 -5.64
C VAL A 15 -16.52 -17.39 -5.51
N ALA A 16 -17.46 -16.68 -4.87
CA ALA A 16 -17.36 -15.23 -4.62
C ALA A 16 -16.21 -14.89 -3.64
N TYR A 17 -15.99 -15.72 -2.62
CA TYR A 17 -14.88 -15.53 -1.69
C TYR A 17 -13.51 -15.79 -2.36
N LEU A 18 -13.42 -16.82 -3.21
CA LEU A 18 -12.23 -17.12 -3.99
C LEU A 18 -11.92 -16.00 -5.00
N SER A 19 -12.93 -15.43 -5.66
CA SER A 19 -12.74 -14.31 -6.59
C SER A 19 -12.29 -13.05 -5.86
N LEU A 20 -12.89 -12.72 -4.71
CA LEU A 20 -12.47 -11.58 -3.87
C LEU A 20 -11.04 -11.75 -3.35
N SER A 21 -10.66 -12.94 -2.91
CA SER A 21 -9.30 -13.23 -2.42
C SER A 21 -8.25 -13.10 -3.52
N ARG A 22 -8.59 -13.45 -4.77
CA ARG A 22 -7.72 -13.22 -5.93
C ARG A 22 -7.61 -11.74 -6.25
N LEU A 23 -8.72 -11.00 -6.19
CA LEU A 23 -8.75 -9.56 -6.42
C LEU A 23 -7.88 -8.81 -5.38
N VAL A 24 -7.98 -9.17 -4.10
CA VAL A 24 -7.12 -8.63 -3.02
C VAL A 24 -5.64 -8.91 -3.30
N SER A 25 -5.29 -10.13 -3.72
CA SER A 25 -3.90 -10.47 -4.07
C SER A 25 -3.39 -9.68 -5.27
N LEU A 26 -4.24 -9.48 -6.29
CA LEU A 26 -3.91 -8.70 -7.48
C LEU A 26 -3.71 -7.23 -7.14
N ILE A 27 -4.62 -6.63 -6.37
CA ILE A 27 -4.54 -5.23 -5.96
C ILE A 27 -3.36 -5.00 -5.02
N LEU A 28 -3.08 -5.93 -4.10
CA LEU A 28 -1.86 -5.87 -3.29
C LEU A 28 -0.61 -5.86 -4.17
N TRP A 29 -0.55 -6.75 -5.18
CA TRP A 29 0.58 -6.78 -6.10
C TRP A 29 0.72 -5.46 -6.87
N LEU A 30 -0.39 -4.94 -7.41
CA LEU A 30 -0.40 -3.67 -8.15
C LEU A 30 -0.03 -2.48 -7.26
N ALA A 31 -0.52 -2.44 -6.02
CA ALA A 31 -0.21 -1.37 -5.07
C ALA A 31 1.30 -1.31 -4.80
N ILE A 32 1.91 -2.45 -4.44
CA ILE A 32 3.36 -2.55 -4.21
C ILE A 32 4.14 -2.28 -5.51
N PHE A 33 3.67 -2.80 -6.65
CA PHE A 33 4.28 -2.55 -7.95
C PHE A 33 4.34 -1.05 -8.27
N SER A 34 3.25 -0.34 -8.00
CA SER A 34 3.12 1.08 -8.26
C SER A 34 3.84 2.00 -7.25
N GLY A 35 4.48 1.44 -6.21
CA GLY A 35 5.06 2.21 -5.11
C GLY A 35 6.14 3.21 -5.51
N SER A 36 6.89 2.95 -6.59
CA SER A 36 7.91 3.88 -7.09
C SER A 36 7.37 4.95 -8.05
N PHE A 37 6.10 4.86 -8.47
CA PHE A 37 5.53 5.75 -9.48
C PHE A 37 4.94 7.02 -8.85
N VAL A 38 5.81 7.91 -8.36
CA VAL A 38 5.41 9.09 -7.54
C VAL A 38 5.55 10.42 -8.30
N LEU A 39 5.60 10.38 -9.63
CA LEU A 39 5.72 11.60 -10.45
C LEU A 39 4.49 12.51 -10.36
N ILE A 40 3.31 11.93 -10.18
CA ILE A 40 2.01 12.62 -10.13
C ILE A 40 1.37 12.34 -8.77
N GLU A 41 0.80 13.37 -8.15
CA GLU A 41 0.04 13.26 -6.90
C GLU A 41 -1.46 13.46 -7.17
N PRO A 42 -2.35 12.61 -6.63
CA PRO A 42 -2.05 11.43 -5.80
C PRO A 42 -1.38 10.32 -6.60
N ALA A 43 -0.45 9.61 -5.97
CA ALA A 43 0.30 8.54 -6.61
C ALA A 43 -0.60 7.30 -6.81
N PRO A 44 -0.37 6.47 -7.85
CA PRO A 44 -1.22 5.32 -8.12
C PRO A 44 -1.31 4.33 -6.94
N TYR A 45 -0.22 4.17 -6.17
CA TYR A 45 -0.21 3.29 -5.01
C TYR A 45 -1.17 3.75 -3.91
N GLU A 46 -1.35 5.07 -3.73
CA GLU A 46 -2.23 5.64 -2.71
C GLU A 46 -3.68 5.24 -2.98
N ILE A 47 -4.12 5.37 -4.23
CA ILE A 47 -5.46 4.98 -4.69
C ILE A 47 -5.66 3.47 -4.51
N LEU A 48 -4.67 2.67 -4.89
CA LEU A 48 -4.74 1.21 -4.81
C LEU A 48 -4.78 0.72 -3.35
N PHE A 49 -4.09 1.39 -2.41
CA PHE A 49 -4.18 1.05 -0.99
C PHE A 49 -5.53 1.40 -0.38
N VAL A 50 -6.12 2.54 -0.76
CA VAL A 50 -7.50 2.87 -0.33
C VAL A 50 -8.47 1.80 -0.84
N LEU A 51 -8.36 1.41 -2.11
CA LEU A 51 -9.17 0.34 -2.68
C LEU A 51 -8.94 -1.00 -1.96
N LEU A 52 -7.69 -1.35 -1.68
CA LEU A 52 -7.32 -2.56 -0.95
C LEU A 52 -7.95 -2.57 0.44
N PHE A 53 -7.90 -1.45 1.16
CA PHE A 53 -8.51 -1.31 2.47
C PHE A 53 -10.03 -1.54 2.40
N LEU A 54 -10.73 -0.91 1.45
CA LEU A 54 -12.16 -1.10 1.24
C LEU A 54 -12.53 -2.57 0.96
N LEU A 55 -11.75 -3.25 0.12
CA LEU A 55 -11.97 -4.67 -0.18
C LEU A 55 -11.76 -5.56 1.05
N LEU A 56 -10.82 -5.22 1.93
CA LEU A 56 -10.63 -5.95 3.17
C LEU A 56 -11.76 -5.73 4.17
N LEU A 57 -12.33 -4.52 4.23
CA LEU A 57 -13.53 -4.26 5.03
C LEU A 57 -14.70 -5.14 4.56
N ILE A 58 -14.90 -5.27 3.24
CA ILE A 58 -15.94 -6.14 2.65
C ILE A 58 -15.65 -7.62 2.93
N ARG A 59 -14.40 -8.05 2.83
CA ARG A 59 -14.00 -9.45 3.07
C ARG A 59 -14.08 -9.87 4.53
N GLY A 60 -14.01 -8.92 5.45
CA GLY A 60 -13.87 -9.14 6.88
C GLY A 60 -12.44 -8.88 7.32
N PHE A 61 -12.21 -7.69 7.87
CA PHE A 61 -10.91 -7.26 8.38
C PHE A 61 -10.64 -7.93 9.73
N ARG A 62 -9.50 -8.63 9.86
CA ARG A 62 -9.08 -9.29 11.10
C ARG A 62 -7.69 -8.81 11.50
N LEU A 63 -7.56 -8.42 12.76
CA LEU A 63 -6.29 -8.05 13.36
C LEU A 63 -5.90 -9.11 14.38
N PRO A 64 -4.72 -9.72 14.27
CA PRO A 64 -4.26 -10.63 15.30
C PRO A 64 -3.98 -9.83 16.59
N SER A 65 -4.29 -10.41 17.74
CA SER A 65 -4.15 -9.72 19.04
C SER A 65 -2.72 -9.26 19.33
N ILE A 66 -1.72 -9.94 18.75
CA ILE A 66 -0.31 -9.54 18.87
C ILE A 66 0.00 -8.19 18.21
N SER A 67 -0.81 -7.77 17.23
CA SER A 67 -0.67 -6.47 16.58
C SER A 67 -1.32 -5.33 17.37
N ALA A 68 -2.02 -5.60 18.47
CA ALA A 68 -2.72 -4.56 19.24
C ALA A 68 -1.75 -3.50 19.78
N LEU A 69 -0.59 -3.90 20.32
CA LEU A 69 0.40 -2.98 20.87
C LEU A 69 0.99 -2.05 19.79
N PRO A 70 1.58 -2.54 18.67
CA PRO A 70 2.13 -1.65 17.65
C PRO A 70 1.04 -0.78 16.99
N ILE A 71 -0.17 -1.28 16.81
CA ILE A 71 -1.30 -0.48 16.31
C ILE A 71 -1.64 0.65 17.29
N GLY A 72 -1.68 0.36 18.60
CA GLY A 72 -1.88 1.35 19.63
C GLY A 72 -0.80 2.43 19.62
N CYS A 73 0.48 2.05 19.50
CA CYS A 73 1.59 2.99 19.37
C CYS A 73 1.47 3.88 18.13
N LEU A 74 1.12 3.31 16.97
CA LEU A 74 0.89 4.07 15.73
C LEU A 74 -0.28 5.04 15.87
N ALA A 75 -1.39 4.60 16.45
CA ALA A 75 -2.56 5.45 16.68
C ALA A 75 -2.24 6.61 17.62
N LEU A 76 -1.51 6.35 18.71
CA LEU A 76 -1.04 7.38 19.64
C LEU A 76 -0.09 8.38 18.96
N TRP A 77 0.81 7.91 18.11
CA TRP A 77 1.73 8.78 17.36
C TRP A 77 0.97 9.70 16.40
N VAL A 78 0.02 9.16 15.63
CA VAL A 78 -0.82 9.95 14.72
C VAL A 78 -1.68 10.96 15.50
N ALA A 79 -2.31 10.53 16.60
CA ALA A 79 -3.12 11.42 17.45
C ALA A 79 -2.28 12.56 18.05
N SER A 80 -1.05 12.25 18.50
CA SER A 80 -0.09 13.24 18.99
C SER A 80 0.30 14.24 17.90
N GLY A 81 0.44 13.78 16.66
CA GLY A 81 0.69 14.64 15.50
C GLY A 81 -0.44 15.65 15.28
N PHE A 82 -1.69 15.18 15.26
CA PHE A 82 -2.86 16.07 15.12
C PHE A 82 -2.98 17.05 16.30
N PHE A 83 -2.71 16.59 17.52
CA PHE A 83 -2.67 17.45 18.70
C PHE A 83 -1.60 18.55 18.58
N SER A 84 -0.40 18.19 18.12
CA SER A 84 0.70 19.13 17.92
C SER A 84 0.35 20.22 16.89
N VAL A 85 -0.28 19.84 15.77
CA VAL A 85 -0.74 20.78 14.74
C VAL A 85 -1.80 21.73 15.29
N ALA A 86 -2.78 21.19 16.05
CA ALA A 86 -3.85 21.97 16.65
C ALA A 86 -3.33 23.01 17.66
N VAL A 87 -2.30 22.68 18.44
CA VAL A 87 -1.73 23.58 19.46
C VAL A 87 -0.77 24.61 18.85
N ASN A 88 0.09 24.20 17.92
CA ASN A 88 1.14 25.07 17.38
C ASN A 88 0.67 25.95 16.21
N GLY A 89 -0.56 25.78 15.73
CA GLY A 89 -1.09 26.58 14.62
C GLY A 89 -0.32 26.42 13.30
N ARG A 90 0.43 25.31 13.14
CA ARG A 90 1.03 24.95 11.86
C ARG A 90 -0.12 24.76 10.88
N GLY A 91 -0.21 25.61 9.86
CA GLY A 91 -1.36 25.65 8.94
C GLY A 91 -1.53 24.39 8.08
N THR A 92 -1.75 24.59 6.78
CA THR A 92 -2.03 23.51 5.83
C THR A 92 -0.89 22.49 5.74
N GLU A 93 0.37 22.92 5.76
CA GLU A 93 1.54 22.03 5.64
C GLU A 93 1.66 21.01 6.77
N GLY A 94 1.48 21.45 8.02
CA GLY A 94 1.51 20.56 9.18
C GLY A 94 0.38 19.54 9.14
N THR A 95 -0.80 19.98 8.72
CA THR A 95 -1.96 19.10 8.55
C THR A 95 -1.72 18.04 7.46
N VAL A 96 -1.14 18.41 6.32
CA VAL A 96 -0.79 17.48 5.23
C VAL A 96 0.24 16.46 5.70
N TYR A 97 1.28 16.88 6.43
CA TYR A 97 2.28 15.97 6.99
C TYR A 97 1.66 14.89 7.90
N VAL A 98 0.77 15.31 8.82
CA VAL A 98 0.10 14.36 9.72
C VAL A 98 -0.90 13.48 8.95
N ALA A 99 -1.57 14.00 7.92
CA ALA A 99 -2.45 13.21 7.07
C ALA A 99 -1.69 12.10 6.29
N ILE A 100 -0.54 12.43 5.72
CA ILE A 100 0.34 11.44 5.07
C ILE A 100 0.83 10.40 6.10
N SER A 101 1.20 10.85 7.30
CA SER A 101 1.61 9.98 8.40
C SER A 101 0.50 9.01 8.83
N ALA A 102 -0.74 9.49 8.91
CA ALA A 102 -1.92 8.66 9.19
C ALA A 102 -2.18 7.64 8.09
N PHE A 103 -2.03 8.05 6.83
CA PHE A 103 -2.15 7.16 5.67
C PHE A 103 -1.09 6.05 5.69
N LEU A 104 0.17 6.36 6.00
CA LEU A 104 1.24 5.37 6.14
C LEU A 104 1.00 4.41 7.31
N ALA A 105 0.51 4.93 8.44
CA ALA A 105 0.10 4.10 9.56
C ALA A 105 -1.02 3.13 9.15
N LEU A 106 -2.08 3.61 8.50
CA LEU A 106 -3.17 2.76 8.01
C LEU A 106 -2.68 1.70 7.02
N THR A 107 -1.83 2.09 6.07
CA THR A 107 -1.22 1.18 5.09
C THR A 107 -0.44 0.06 5.78
N THR A 108 0.31 0.39 6.83
CA THR A 108 1.06 -0.57 7.64
C THR A 108 0.12 -1.58 8.30
N ILE A 109 -0.99 -1.10 8.88
CA ILE A 109 -1.99 -1.97 9.53
C ILE A 109 -2.64 -2.91 8.50
N VAL A 110 -2.97 -2.39 7.31
CA VAL A 110 -3.52 -3.18 6.21
C VAL A 110 -2.57 -4.29 5.77
N ILE A 111 -1.30 -3.96 5.51
CA ILE A 111 -0.30 -4.96 5.11
C ILE A 111 -0.08 -5.98 6.22
N ALA A 112 0.04 -5.53 7.48
CA ALA A 112 0.20 -6.41 8.63
C ALA A 112 -0.98 -7.40 8.78
N SER A 113 -2.22 -6.93 8.58
CA SER A 113 -3.41 -7.78 8.63
C SER A 113 -3.40 -8.87 7.55
N LEU A 114 -3.00 -8.52 6.32
CA LEU A 114 -2.88 -9.45 5.20
C LEU A 114 -1.80 -10.49 5.46
N VAL A 115 -0.62 -10.04 5.87
CA VAL A 115 0.51 -10.93 6.16
C VAL A 115 0.15 -11.87 7.31
N ALA A 116 -0.53 -11.39 8.36
CA ALA A 116 -0.93 -12.23 9.49
C ALA A 116 -1.89 -13.37 9.12
N GLU A 117 -2.75 -13.17 8.13
CA GLU A 117 -3.72 -14.19 7.72
C GLU A 117 -3.07 -15.34 6.92
N SER A 118 -2.12 -15.02 6.05
CA SER A 118 -1.42 -16.02 5.23
C SER A 118 -0.02 -15.52 4.87
N PRO A 119 0.95 -15.68 5.80
CA PRO A 119 2.28 -15.08 5.65
C PRO A 119 2.96 -15.46 4.35
N GLU A 120 3.01 -16.76 4.03
CA GLU A 120 3.72 -17.25 2.84
C GLU A 120 3.15 -16.68 1.54
N ARG A 121 1.82 -16.67 1.41
CA ARG A 121 1.13 -16.20 0.20
C ARG A 121 1.35 -14.71 -0.01
N HIS A 122 1.09 -13.89 1.01
CA HIS A 122 1.16 -12.44 0.88
C HIS A 122 2.60 -11.94 0.80
N LEU A 123 3.55 -12.51 1.58
CA LEU A 123 4.96 -12.15 1.47
C LEU A 123 5.54 -12.53 0.11
N ARG A 124 5.14 -13.68 -0.48
CA ARG A 124 5.57 -14.04 -1.83
C ARG A 124 5.05 -13.05 -2.88
N THR A 125 3.82 -12.57 -2.74
CA THR A 125 3.23 -11.55 -3.62
C THR A 125 3.96 -10.22 -3.48
N ILE A 126 4.15 -9.74 -2.25
CA ILE A 126 4.86 -8.49 -1.94
C ILE A 126 6.27 -8.54 -2.50
N ARG A 127 7.03 -9.62 -2.23
CA ARG A 127 8.39 -9.80 -2.75
C ARG A 127 8.45 -9.75 -4.27
N ARG A 128 7.52 -10.41 -4.96
CA ARG A 128 7.47 -10.42 -6.43
C ARG A 128 7.16 -9.03 -6.99
N ALA A 129 6.19 -8.34 -6.40
CA ALA A 129 5.84 -6.98 -6.79
C ALA A 129 7.04 -6.04 -6.57
N TYR A 130 7.62 -6.07 -5.37
CA TYR A 130 8.77 -5.25 -4.99
C TYR A 130 9.97 -5.44 -5.92
N MET A 131 10.31 -6.69 -6.24
CA MET A 131 11.39 -6.99 -7.19
C MET A 131 11.07 -6.50 -8.61
N ALA A 132 9.82 -6.61 -9.06
CA ALA A 132 9.40 -6.09 -10.36
C ALA A 132 9.48 -4.55 -10.38
N THR A 133 9.04 -3.88 -9.31
CA THR A 133 9.20 -2.42 -9.15
C THR A 133 10.66 -2.01 -9.24
N ALA A 134 11.53 -2.69 -8.49
CA ALA A 134 12.97 -2.42 -8.47
C ALA A 134 13.60 -2.57 -9.84
N LEU A 135 13.26 -3.65 -10.54
CA LEU A 135 13.76 -3.89 -11.89
C LEU A 135 13.30 -2.79 -12.85
N CYS A 136 12.01 -2.45 -12.85
CA CYS A 136 11.46 -1.40 -13.70
C CYS A 136 12.07 -0.02 -13.40
N ALA A 137 12.18 0.35 -12.13
CA ALA A 137 12.77 1.62 -11.71
C ALA A 137 14.27 1.70 -12.05
N ALA A 138 15.03 0.61 -11.85
CA ALA A 138 16.44 0.54 -12.21
C ALA A 138 16.66 0.64 -13.73
N LEU A 139 15.86 -0.07 -14.53
CA LEU A 139 15.93 0.02 -15.99
C LEU A 139 15.60 1.42 -16.49
N ALA A 140 14.54 2.05 -15.96
CA ALA A 140 14.18 3.42 -16.30
C ALA A 140 15.28 4.42 -15.90
N ALA A 141 15.89 4.25 -14.71
CA ALA A 141 17.03 5.05 -14.27
C ALA A 141 18.22 4.94 -15.22
N ILE A 142 18.59 3.72 -15.65
CA ILE A 142 19.70 3.48 -16.59
C ILE A 142 19.40 4.14 -17.94
N LEU A 143 18.22 3.90 -18.52
CA LEU A 143 17.82 4.48 -19.80
C LEU A 143 17.81 6.02 -19.75
N GLY A 144 17.31 6.58 -18.66
CA GLY A 144 17.32 8.03 -18.42
C GLY A 144 18.73 8.60 -18.27
N TYR A 145 19.56 7.97 -17.44
CA TYR A 145 20.91 8.44 -17.15
C TYR A 145 21.80 8.49 -18.40
N PHE A 146 21.72 7.47 -19.25
CA PHE A 146 22.48 7.41 -20.51
C PHE A 146 21.79 8.12 -21.69
N HIS A 147 20.63 8.75 -21.46
CA HIS A 147 19.87 9.48 -22.48
C HIS A 147 19.53 8.61 -23.71
N LEU A 148 19.23 7.33 -23.46
CA LEU A 148 18.98 6.33 -24.51
C LEU A 148 17.56 6.39 -25.08
N VAL A 149 16.68 7.20 -24.48
CA VAL A 149 15.27 7.32 -24.83
C VAL A 149 14.86 8.79 -24.91
N PRO A 150 13.92 9.15 -25.81
CA PRO A 150 13.34 10.49 -25.83
C PRO A 150 12.62 10.78 -24.50
N GLY A 151 12.85 11.97 -23.92
CA GLY A 151 12.29 12.35 -22.62
C GLY A 151 13.12 11.91 -21.40
N SER A 152 14.40 11.59 -21.58
CA SER A 152 15.35 11.24 -20.51
C SER A 152 15.43 12.28 -19.39
N ASP A 153 15.14 13.55 -19.67
CA ASP A 153 15.12 14.64 -18.70
C ASP A 153 14.09 14.43 -17.59
N LEU A 154 13.01 13.66 -17.85
CA LEU A 154 12.02 13.31 -16.83
C LEU A 154 12.53 12.27 -15.83
N LEU A 155 13.58 11.53 -16.19
CA LEU A 155 14.14 10.40 -15.43
C LEU A 155 15.42 10.78 -14.68
N VAL A 156 15.94 11.99 -14.91
CA VAL A 156 17.16 12.53 -14.30
C VAL A 156 16.83 13.87 -13.64
N LEU A 157 17.46 14.18 -12.51
CA LEU A 157 17.41 15.51 -11.90
C LEU A 157 18.77 15.84 -11.30
N TYR A 158 19.29 17.03 -11.58
CA TYR A 158 20.65 17.44 -11.19
C TYR A 158 21.73 16.44 -11.61
N SER A 159 21.63 15.90 -12.83
CA SER A 159 22.52 14.86 -13.36
C SER A 159 22.55 13.55 -12.53
N ARG A 160 21.54 13.33 -11.69
CA ARG A 160 21.34 12.11 -10.91
C ARG A 160 20.13 11.35 -11.41
N ALA A 161 20.25 10.04 -11.52
CA ALA A 161 19.11 9.21 -11.87
C ALA A 161 18.04 9.28 -10.77
N LYS A 162 16.79 9.53 -11.16
CA LYS A 162 15.64 9.53 -10.25
C LYS A 162 14.50 8.62 -10.70
N ALA A 163 14.52 8.12 -11.94
CA ALA A 163 13.44 7.32 -12.51
C ALA A 163 12.05 7.96 -12.27
N PHE A 164 11.15 7.25 -11.60
CA PHE A 164 9.76 7.68 -11.34
C PHE A 164 9.58 8.45 -10.02
N PHE A 165 10.67 8.86 -9.37
CA PHE A 165 10.62 9.64 -8.13
C PHE A 165 10.67 11.15 -8.40
N LYS A 166 10.29 11.94 -7.39
CA LYS A 166 10.44 13.40 -7.41
C LYS A 166 11.83 13.87 -7.01
N ASP A 167 12.43 13.21 -6.02
CA ASP A 167 13.78 13.50 -5.53
C ASP A 167 14.72 12.29 -5.78
N PRO A 168 15.89 12.46 -6.42
CA PRO A 168 16.88 11.40 -6.57
C PRO A 168 17.43 10.83 -5.25
N ASN A 169 17.29 11.52 -4.11
CA ASN A 169 17.70 11.00 -2.80
C ASN A 169 16.82 9.85 -2.30
N VAL A 170 15.58 9.77 -2.77
CA VAL A 170 14.63 8.71 -2.42
C VAL A 170 14.52 7.66 -3.52
N PHE A 171 15.52 7.58 -4.40
CA PHE A 171 15.56 6.58 -5.48
C PHE A 171 15.81 5.18 -4.90
N SER A 172 14.73 4.52 -4.54
CA SER A 172 14.67 3.14 -4.06
C SER A 172 13.21 2.69 -4.09
N PRO A 173 12.87 1.45 -4.48
CA PRO A 173 11.75 0.79 -3.81
C PRO A 173 12.11 0.44 -2.37
#